data_AF-A0A956DJR6-F1
#
_entry.id   AF-A0A956DJR6-F1
#
_cell.length_a   1.000
_cell.length_b   1.000
_cell.length_c   1.000
_cell.angle_alpha   90.00
_cell.angle_beta   90.00
_cell.angle_gamma   90.00
#
_symmetry.space_group_name_H-M   'P 1'
#
loop_
_entity.id
_entity.type
_entity.pdbx_description
1 polymer ?
#
loop_
_entity_poly.entity_id
_entity_poly.type
_entity_poly.pdbx_seq_one_letter_code
_entity_poly.pdbx_strand_id
1 'polypeptide(L)'
;MRLGAGLAIAAMAIGPALGACGSSTVGGTASGVGGSSSDGGAGGLGAAGGSDGGMLGFGGQMPQMGCLPACQSDEFCDFFSDTCGDPSMGHCSSMTSCSGEGPVCTCASTIAASDCDAYAQGLDLSAEGACPEVADTFRCGPFYCGHLSELCIHETGLTIDWRCMELPTECMPDVQGQLSCDCVANIGCTCLVLPDGNLALTCNNP
;
A
#
# COMPACT_ATOMS: atom_id res chain seq x y z
N MET A 1 -50.49 -20.82 18.38
CA MET A 1 -50.83 -19.84 17.32
C MET A 1 -50.72 -18.45 17.92
N ARG A 2 -49.60 -17.74 17.71
CA ARG A 2 -49.48 -16.32 18.03
C ARG A 2 -48.80 -15.63 16.85
N LEU A 3 -49.47 -14.57 16.43
CA LEU A 3 -49.16 -13.72 15.28
C LEU A 3 -47.88 -12.91 15.52
N GLY A 4 -47.27 -12.53 14.40
CA GLY A 4 -45.94 -11.94 14.32
C GLY A 4 -45.84 -10.46 14.65
N ALA A 5 -44.60 -9.99 14.56
CA ALA A 5 -44.25 -8.59 14.45
C ALA A 5 -43.12 -8.52 13.39
N GLY A 6 -43.46 -7.95 12.24
CA GLY A 6 -42.53 -7.69 11.16
C GLY A 6 -41.60 -6.54 11.53
N LEU A 7 -40.30 -6.78 11.39
CA LEU A 7 -39.26 -5.76 11.52
C LEU A 7 -38.92 -5.26 10.11
N ALA A 8 -39.28 -4.02 9.81
CA ALA A 8 -38.89 -3.35 8.58
C ALA A 8 -37.44 -2.84 8.75
N ILE A 9 -36.51 -3.37 7.96
CA ILE A 9 -35.14 -2.85 7.87
C ILE A 9 -35.13 -1.82 6.74
N ALA A 10 -34.97 -0.55 7.11
CA ALA A 10 -34.71 0.53 6.17
C ALA A 10 -33.25 0.44 5.71
N ALA A 11 -33.04 0.03 4.46
CA ALA A 11 -31.73 0.09 3.81
C ALA A 11 -31.41 1.56 3.46
N MET A 12 -30.56 2.21 4.25
CA MET A 12 -29.92 3.46 3.85
C MET A 12 -28.70 3.11 2.97
N ALA A 13 -28.87 3.26 1.66
CA ALA A 13 -27.76 3.19 0.71
C ALA A 13 -26.94 4.50 0.81
N ILE A 14 -25.80 4.44 1.49
CA ILE A 14 -24.75 5.45 1.41
C ILE A 14 -23.87 5.05 0.23
N GLY A 15 -24.08 5.67 -0.92
CA GLY A 15 -23.23 5.47 -2.09
C GLY A 15 -21.87 6.14 -1.89
N PRO A 16 -20.75 5.52 -2.29
CA PRO A 16 -19.49 6.23 -2.38
C PRO A 16 -19.56 7.19 -3.58
N ALA A 17 -19.25 8.46 -3.31
CA ALA A 17 -18.92 9.43 -4.35
C ALA A 17 -17.63 8.96 -5.03
N LEU A 18 -17.77 8.28 -6.18
CA LEU A 18 -16.68 8.04 -7.11
C LEU A 18 -16.22 9.39 -7.64
N GLY A 19 -15.20 9.96 -7.01
CA GLY A 19 -14.37 10.99 -7.61
C GLY A 19 -13.71 10.39 -8.84
N ALA A 20 -14.22 10.74 -10.02
CA ALA A 20 -13.65 10.35 -11.29
C ALA A 20 -12.23 10.94 -11.39
N CYS A 21 -11.21 10.10 -11.20
CA CYS A 21 -9.87 10.41 -11.67
C CYS A 21 -9.91 10.49 -13.20
N GLY A 22 -9.59 11.67 -13.74
CA GLY A 22 -9.59 11.94 -15.17
C GLY A 22 -8.70 10.94 -15.91
N SER A 23 -9.33 10.16 -16.78
CA SER A 23 -8.65 9.28 -17.74
C SER A 23 -7.94 10.15 -18.77
N SER A 24 -6.66 10.41 -18.56
CA SER A 24 -5.81 11.06 -19.57
C SER A 24 -5.39 9.98 -20.57
N THR A 25 -6.11 9.90 -21.68
CA THR A 25 -5.69 9.14 -22.86
C THR A 25 -4.41 9.77 -23.42
N VAL A 26 -3.25 9.23 -23.06
CA VAL A 26 -2.00 9.50 -23.78
C VAL A 26 -2.05 8.68 -25.06
N GLY A 27 -2.47 9.32 -26.15
CA GLY A 27 -2.39 8.77 -27.50
C GLY A 27 -0.94 8.62 -27.95
N GLY A 28 -0.31 7.50 -27.60
CA GLY A 28 0.93 7.04 -28.21
C GLY A 28 0.62 6.08 -29.35
N THR A 29 0.45 6.60 -30.57
CA THR A 29 0.36 5.77 -31.78
C THR A 29 1.73 5.13 -32.06
N ALA A 30 1.96 3.92 -31.57
CA ALA A 30 3.06 3.07 -31.99
C ALA A 30 2.51 1.93 -32.86
N SER A 31 2.45 2.17 -34.16
CA SER A 31 2.39 1.11 -35.18
C SER A 31 3.41 1.46 -36.24
N GLY A 32 4.67 1.13 -35.95
CA GLY A 32 5.74 1.10 -36.92
C GLY A 32 5.68 -0.21 -37.70
N VAL A 33 5.41 -0.12 -38.99
CA VAL A 33 5.73 -1.16 -39.98
C VAL A 33 6.48 -0.49 -41.13
N GLY A 34 7.76 -0.83 -41.24
CA GLY A 34 8.47 -1.05 -42.50
C GLY A 34 8.83 0.15 -43.37
N GLY A 35 10.12 0.50 -43.38
CA GLY A 35 10.93 0.25 -44.58
C GLY A 35 11.30 1.43 -45.49
N SER A 36 12.63 1.55 -45.67
CA SER A 36 13.37 1.92 -46.89
C SER A 36 14.06 3.29 -46.94
N SER A 37 15.39 3.21 -46.90
CA SER A 37 16.39 3.93 -47.70
C SER A 37 16.41 5.45 -47.69
N SER A 38 17.48 6.02 -47.11
CA SER A 38 18.15 7.23 -47.63
C SER A 38 19.60 7.27 -47.12
N ASP A 39 20.50 7.56 -48.04
CA ASP A 39 21.95 7.55 -47.91
C ASP A 39 22.52 8.65 -46.99
N GLY A 40 23.68 8.34 -46.40
CA GLY A 40 24.85 9.22 -46.38
C GLY A 40 24.79 10.53 -45.57
N GLY A 41 25.51 10.56 -44.45
CA GLY A 41 25.90 11.79 -43.77
C GLY A 41 27.03 11.56 -42.77
N ALA A 42 28.28 11.73 -43.21
CA ALA A 42 29.45 11.73 -42.34
C ALA A 42 29.63 13.10 -41.66
N GLY A 43 29.96 13.11 -40.36
CA GLY A 43 30.61 14.24 -39.70
C GLY A 43 29.89 14.77 -38.47
N GLY A 44 30.45 14.50 -37.29
CA GLY A 44 30.03 15.11 -36.03
C GLY A 44 30.77 14.53 -34.83
N LEU A 45 32.02 14.97 -34.64
CA LEU A 45 32.74 14.78 -33.38
C LEU A 45 32.25 15.82 -32.36
N GLY A 46 31.88 15.36 -31.17
CA GLY A 46 31.85 16.16 -29.95
C GLY A 46 30.48 16.42 -29.35
N ALA A 47 30.14 15.65 -28.31
CA ALA A 47 29.64 16.19 -27.04
C ALA A 47 29.78 15.12 -25.95
N ALA A 48 30.37 15.54 -24.84
CA ALA A 48 30.55 14.75 -23.64
C ALA A 48 29.23 14.66 -22.85
N GLY A 49 29.04 13.52 -22.18
CA GLY A 49 28.33 13.39 -20.90
C GLY A 49 26.93 14.00 -20.81
N GLY A 50 25.94 13.33 -21.38
CA GLY A 50 24.54 13.46 -20.96
C GLY A 50 24.16 12.21 -20.21
N SER A 51 23.97 12.32 -18.89
CA SER A 51 23.41 11.25 -18.06
C SER A 51 21.92 11.11 -18.38
N ASP A 52 21.60 10.41 -19.46
CA ASP A 52 20.24 10.00 -19.80
C ASP A 52 19.80 8.86 -18.87
N GLY A 53 19.72 9.15 -17.58
CA GLY A 53 18.95 8.37 -16.61
C GLY A 53 17.48 8.78 -16.75
N GLY A 54 16.88 8.44 -17.89
CA GLY A 54 15.46 8.66 -18.15
C GLY A 54 14.61 7.82 -17.21
N MET A 55 14.23 8.39 -16.07
CA MET A 55 13.15 7.84 -15.26
C MET A 55 11.85 7.92 -16.07
N LEU A 56 11.27 6.75 -16.29
CA LEU A 56 10.03 6.53 -17.00
C LEU A 56 8.94 7.41 -16.39
N GLY A 57 8.38 8.30 -17.21
CA GLY A 57 7.28 9.15 -16.82
C GLY A 57 6.03 8.35 -16.51
N PHE A 58 5.67 8.27 -15.24
CA PHE A 58 4.32 7.91 -14.81
C PHE A 58 3.50 9.20 -14.77
N GLY A 59 2.75 9.44 -15.86
CA GLY A 59 1.94 10.63 -16.12
C GLY A 59 0.67 10.72 -15.28
N GLY A 60 0.83 10.84 -13.96
CA GLY A 60 -0.24 11.08 -13.00
C GLY A 60 0.32 11.82 -11.78
N GLN A 61 0.79 13.05 -11.99
CA GLN A 61 1.32 13.92 -10.94
C GLN A 61 0.18 14.31 -9.97
N MET A 62 -0.08 13.47 -8.97
CA MET A 62 -0.33 14.03 -7.65
C MET A 62 0.92 14.87 -7.33
N PRO A 63 0.80 16.06 -6.69
CA PRO A 63 1.97 16.79 -6.24
C PRO A 63 2.69 15.93 -5.20
N GLN A 64 3.53 15.01 -5.68
CA GLN A 64 4.45 14.28 -4.84
C GLN A 64 5.35 15.34 -4.25
N MET A 65 5.12 15.66 -2.98
CA MET A 65 6.09 16.29 -2.12
C MET A 65 7.22 15.27 -1.94
N GLY A 66 7.95 15.02 -3.04
CA GLY A 66 8.98 14.01 -3.08
C GLY A 66 10.11 14.38 -2.12
N CYS A 67 10.90 13.38 -1.75
CA CYS A 67 12.10 13.57 -0.94
C CYS A 67 12.97 14.68 -1.52
N LEU A 68 13.42 15.59 -0.65
CA LEU A 68 14.36 16.65 -0.99
C LEU A 68 15.63 16.48 -0.14
N PRO A 69 16.81 16.23 -0.75
CA PRO A 69 17.04 16.05 -2.19
C PRO A 69 16.36 14.80 -2.77
N ALA A 70 16.18 14.76 -4.10
CA ALA A 70 15.64 13.58 -4.78
C ALA A 70 16.53 12.36 -4.51
N CYS A 71 15.89 11.21 -4.28
CA CYS A 71 16.58 9.96 -3.99
C CYS A 71 17.39 9.45 -5.19
N GLN A 72 18.43 8.67 -4.91
CA GLN A 72 19.22 8.01 -5.94
C GLN A 72 18.41 6.93 -6.66
N SER A 73 18.93 6.40 -7.77
CA SER A 73 18.23 5.40 -8.59
C SER A 73 18.00 4.05 -7.91
N ASP A 74 18.73 3.77 -6.83
CA ASP A 74 18.63 2.57 -5.98
C ASP A 74 17.97 2.86 -4.62
N GLU A 75 17.33 4.03 -4.51
CA GLU A 75 16.61 4.49 -3.33
C GLU A 75 15.17 4.85 -3.69
N PHE A 76 14.29 4.78 -2.69
CA PHE A 76 12.91 5.23 -2.76
C PHE A 76 12.64 6.26 -1.68
N CYS A 77 11.60 7.08 -1.88
CA CYS A 77 11.18 8.05 -0.89
C CYS A 77 10.20 7.40 0.08
N ASP A 78 10.61 7.30 1.33
CA ASP A 78 9.87 6.68 2.43
C ASP A 78 9.29 7.76 3.35
N PHE A 79 7.98 7.71 3.62
CA PHE A 79 7.30 8.67 4.48
C PHE A 79 6.99 8.01 5.81
N PHE A 80 7.47 8.60 6.91
CA PHE A 80 7.42 8.06 8.28
C PHE A 80 6.07 7.56 8.79
N SER A 81 4.98 7.96 8.16
CA SER A 81 3.62 7.71 8.62
C SER A 81 2.81 6.86 7.65
N ASP A 82 3.36 6.50 6.48
CA ASP A 82 2.64 5.89 5.35
C ASP A 82 1.27 6.57 5.10
N THR A 83 1.22 7.89 5.36
CA THR A 83 0.00 8.68 5.25
C THR A 83 0.05 9.41 3.93
N CYS A 84 -0.90 9.09 3.07
CA CYS A 84 -0.94 9.65 1.74
C CYS A 84 -1.09 11.16 1.75
N GLY A 85 -0.07 11.85 1.21
CA GLY A 85 -0.03 13.31 1.17
C GLY A 85 0.39 13.95 2.49
N ASP A 86 1.05 13.20 3.38
CA ASP A 86 1.75 13.79 4.52
C ASP A 86 2.76 14.84 3.98
N PRO A 87 2.69 16.10 4.45
CA PRO A 87 3.59 17.14 4.00
C PRO A 87 5.00 17.04 4.61
N SER A 88 5.25 16.05 5.49
CA SER A 88 6.57 15.79 6.04
C SER A 88 7.56 15.42 4.95
N MET A 89 8.82 15.76 5.20
CA MET A 89 9.90 15.36 4.30
C MET A 89 10.10 13.85 4.45
N GLY A 90 9.80 13.11 3.38
CA GLY A 90 10.23 11.73 3.27
C GLY A 90 11.75 11.62 3.34
N HIS A 91 12.22 10.41 3.67
CA HIS A 91 13.63 10.05 3.71
C HIS A 91 13.94 9.09 2.57
N CYS A 92 15.11 9.25 1.94
CA CYS A 92 15.55 8.31 0.91
C CYS A 92 16.04 7.00 1.55
N SER A 93 15.27 5.94 1.38
CA SER A 93 15.54 4.59 1.85
C SER A 93 16.08 3.73 0.71
N SER A 94 16.95 2.78 0.99
CA SER A 94 17.50 1.90 -0.06
C SER A 94 16.45 0.89 -0.52
N MET A 95 16.40 0.55 -1.81
CA MET A 95 15.53 -0.52 -2.31
C MET A 95 15.82 -1.90 -1.69
N THR A 96 16.93 -2.08 -0.95
CA THR A 96 17.18 -3.30 -0.18
C THR A 96 16.54 -3.31 1.21
N SER A 97 15.92 -2.20 1.65
CA SER A 97 15.27 -2.11 2.96
C SER A 97 13.77 -2.42 2.93
N CYS A 98 13.15 -2.52 1.77
CA CYS A 98 11.78 -3.03 1.67
C CYS A 98 11.76 -4.54 1.94
N SER A 99 10.65 -5.03 2.52
CA SER A 99 10.48 -6.43 2.90
C SER A 99 10.33 -7.34 1.68
N GLY A 100 9.63 -6.86 0.64
CA GLY A 100 9.23 -7.66 -0.51
C GLY A 100 8.10 -8.64 -0.17
N GLU A 101 7.46 -8.51 0.99
CA GLU A 101 6.56 -9.52 1.54
C GLU A 101 5.09 -9.09 1.44
N GLY A 102 4.30 -9.94 0.77
CA GLY A 102 2.85 -9.83 0.76
C GLY A 102 2.28 -8.60 0.03
N PRO A 103 0.98 -8.60 -0.29
CA PRO A 103 0.37 -7.46 -0.95
C PRO A 103 0.31 -6.24 -0.02
N VAL A 104 0.40 -5.06 -0.60
CA VAL A 104 0.30 -3.77 0.11
C VAL A 104 -0.66 -2.82 -0.56
N CYS A 105 -1.28 -1.94 0.23
CA CYS A 105 -2.14 -0.86 -0.23
C CYS A 105 -1.30 0.39 -0.49
N THR A 106 -1.40 0.92 -1.70
CA THR A 106 -0.71 2.16 -2.09
C THR A 106 -1.60 3.38 -1.94
N CYS A 107 -1.00 4.57 -1.92
CA CYS A 107 -1.72 5.84 -1.93
C CYS A 107 -2.57 6.09 -3.18
N ALA A 108 -2.36 5.33 -4.25
CA ALA A 108 -3.22 5.34 -5.42
C ALA A 108 -4.52 4.52 -5.20
N SER A 109 -4.76 4.01 -3.99
CA SER A 109 -5.86 3.07 -3.69
C SER A 109 -5.81 1.80 -4.55
N THR A 110 -4.61 1.40 -4.96
CA THR A 110 -4.34 0.16 -5.69
C THR A 110 -3.49 -0.77 -4.84
N ILE A 111 -3.56 -2.06 -5.12
CA ILE A 111 -2.77 -3.08 -4.44
C ILE A 111 -1.52 -3.38 -5.26
N ALA A 112 -0.36 -3.26 -4.63
CA ALA A 112 0.90 -3.76 -5.17
C ALA A 112 1.19 -5.16 -4.60
N ALA A 113 1.97 -5.96 -5.31
CA ALA A 113 2.31 -7.31 -4.88
C ALA A 113 3.28 -7.34 -3.70
N SER A 114 3.99 -6.24 -3.46
CA SER A 114 4.88 -5.97 -2.33
C SER A 114 5.10 -4.47 -2.15
N ASP A 115 5.63 -4.07 -1.00
CA ASP A 115 6.16 -2.74 -0.73
C ASP A 115 7.25 -2.35 -1.74
N CYS A 116 8.19 -3.26 -2.02
CA CYS A 116 9.23 -3.06 -3.03
C CYS A 116 8.65 -2.75 -4.42
N ASP A 117 7.60 -3.47 -4.83
CA ASP A 117 6.94 -3.23 -6.12
C ASP A 117 6.22 -1.89 -6.15
N ALA A 118 5.64 -1.44 -5.03
CA ALA A 118 5.04 -0.12 -4.91
C ALA A 118 6.11 0.98 -5.06
N TYR A 119 7.20 0.87 -4.30
CA TYR A 119 8.30 1.83 -4.33
C TYR A 119 9.02 1.87 -5.69
N ALA A 120 9.20 0.72 -6.35
CA ALA A 120 9.74 0.65 -7.71
C ALA A 120 8.86 1.39 -8.74
N GLN A 121 7.57 1.52 -8.47
CA GLN A 121 6.61 2.30 -9.27
C GLN A 121 6.51 3.77 -8.83
N GLY A 122 7.28 4.19 -7.82
CA GLY A 122 7.21 5.53 -7.23
C GLY A 122 5.88 5.77 -6.51
N LEU A 123 5.24 4.72 -6.00
CA LEU A 123 4.03 4.79 -5.20
C LEU A 123 4.39 4.63 -3.73
N ASP A 124 3.82 5.50 -2.91
CA ASP A 124 3.89 5.40 -1.46
C ASP A 124 2.80 4.45 -0.92
N LEU A 125 3.01 3.95 0.30
CA LEU A 125 2.08 3.07 0.97
C LEU A 125 0.98 3.87 1.69
N SER A 126 -0.16 3.23 1.93
CA SER A 126 -1.33 3.88 2.52
C SER A 126 -1.87 3.10 3.71
N ALA A 127 -1.60 3.59 4.92
CA ALA A 127 -2.16 3.03 6.14
C ALA A 127 -3.69 3.20 6.23
N GLU A 128 -4.23 4.28 5.66
CA GLU A 128 -5.66 4.64 5.70
C GLU A 128 -6.39 4.39 4.36
N GLY A 129 -5.72 3.75 3.41
CA GLY A 129 -6.18 3.67 2.02
C GLY A 129 -7.49 2.90 1.84
N ALA A 130 -8.25 3.29 0.82
CA ALA A 130 -9.49 2.62 0.41
C ALA A 130 -9.22 1.46 -0.58
N CYS A 131 -8.10 0.75 -0.45
CA CYS A 131 -7.80 -0.38 -1.33
C CYS A 131 -8.87 -1.47 -1.23
N PRO A 132 -9.13 -2.23 -2.31
CA PRO A 132 -10.04 -3.35 -2.26
C PRO A 132 -9.58 -4.42 -1.26
N GLU A 133 -10.51 -5.24 -0.79
CA GLU A 133 -10.18 -6.41 0.03
C GLU A 133 -9.49 -7.49 -0.81
N VAL A 134 -8.53 -8.18 -0.20
CA VAL A 134 -7.87 -9.36 -0.80
C VAL A 134 -8.42 -10.60 -0.11
N ALA A 135 -8.79 -11.62 -0.90
CA ALA A 135 -9.37 -12.85 -0.38
C ALA A 135 -8.46 -13.48 0.69
N ASP A 136 -9.08 -14.00 1.75
CA ASP A 136 -8.41 -14.67 2.88
C ASP A 136 -7.40 -13.80 3.66
N THR A 137 -7.53 -12.47 3.57
CA THR A 137 -6.70 -11.51 4.32
C THR A 137 -7.54 -10.42 4.98
N PHE A 138 -6.94 -9.63 5.86
CA PHE A 138 -7.51 -8.40 6.44
C PHE A 138 -6.46 -7.28 6.48
N ARG A 139 -6.90 -6.02 6.51
CA ARG A 139 -5.99 -4.87 6.50
C ARG A 139 -5.30 -4.66 7.85
N CYS A 140 -4.00 -4.39 7.80
CA CYS A 140 -3.16 -3.94 8.90
C CYS A 140 -2.32 -2.74 8.46
N GLY A 141 -2.88 -1.54 8.61
CA GLY A 141 -2.30 -0.34 7.99
C GLY A 141 -2.17 -0.54 6.48
N PRO A 142 -0.96 -0.36 5.89
CA PRO A 142 -0.76 -0.56 4.47
C PRO A 142 -0.63 -2.04 4.07
N PHE A 143 -0.44 -2.95 5.03
CA PHE A 143 -0.23 -4.37 4.77
C PHE A 143 -1.54 -5.17 4.84
N TYR A 144 -1.50 -6.41 4.34
CA TYR A 144 -2.59 -7.37 4.43
C TYR A 144 -2.11 -8.62 5.17
N CYS A 145 -2.73 -8.91 6.32
CA CYS A 145 -2.42 -10.08 7.14
C CYS A 145 -3.39 -11.22 6.85
N GLY A 146 -2.93 -12.47 7.01
CA GLY A 146 -3.72 -13.68 6.84
C GLY A 146 -4.91 -13.75 7.80
N HIS A 147 -6.10 -13.95 7.24
CA HIS A 147 -7.34 -14.06 8.01
C HIS A 147 -7.27 -15.23 9.00
N LEU A 148 -7.54 -14.98 10.29
CA LEU A 148 -7.51 -15.95 11.39
C LEU A 148 -6.18 -16.71 11.61
N SER A 149 -5.12 -16.35 10.89
CA SER A 149 -3.79 -16.98 10.98
C SER A 149 -2.71 -16.00 11.45
N GLU A 150 -2.97 -14.70 11.32
CA GLU A 150 -2.09 -13.63 11.77
C GLU A 150 -2.87 -12.58 12.57
N LEU A 151 -2.14 -11.78 13.34
CA LEU A 151 -2.64 -10.59 14.02
C LEU A 151 -1.95 -9.35 13.47
N CYS A 152 -2.65 -8.22 13.50
CA CYS A 152 -2.09 -6.93 13.14
C CYS A 152 -1.41 -6.28 14.34
N ILE A 153 -0.15 -5.88 14.22
CA ILE A 153 0.53 -5.05 15.22
C ILE A 153 0.66 -3.64 14.68
N HIS A 154 0.17 -2.68 15.45
CA HIS A 154 0.35 -1.25 15.26
C HIS A 154 1.23 -0.73 16.40
N GLU A 155 2.49 -0.46 16.12
CA GLU A 155 3.38 0.21 17.08
C GLU A 155 3.25 1.71 16.93
N THR A 156 3.05 2.37 18.06
CA THR A 156 2.93 3.83 18.17
C THR A 156 4.12 4.35 18.98
N GLY A 157 4.63 5.54 18.67
CA GLY A 157 5.82 6.07 19.33
C GLY A 157 6.50 7.16 18.53
N LEU A 158 7.84 7.14 18.51
CA LEU A 158 8.64 7.99 17.62
C LEU A 158 8.46 7.61 16.15
N THR A 159 8.23 6.33 15.89
CA THR A 159 7.89 5.78 14.57
C THR A 159 6.56 5.07 14.68
N ILE A 160 5.74 5.18 13.63
CA ILE A 160 4.52 4.39 13.47
C ILE A 160 4.90 3.20 12.61
N ASP A 161 4.63 1.99 13.10
CA ASP A 161 4.93 0.76 12.37
C ASP A 161 3.70 -0.16 12.34
N TRP A 162 3.50 -0.81 11.21
CA TRP A 162 2.43 -1.77 10.99
C TRP A 162 3.04 -3.07 10.50
N ARG A 163 2.69 -4.19 11.12
CA ARG A 163 3.17 -5.49 10.66
C ARG A 163 2.22 -6.62 10.99
N CYS A 164 2.29 -7.66 10.18
CA CYS A 164 1.63 -8.93 10.42
C CYS A 164 2.52 -9.79 11.32
N MET A 165 1.90 -10.45 12.29
CA MET A 165 2.57 -11.45 13.13
C MET A 165 1.75 -12.73 13.13
N GLU A 166 2.41 -13.86 12.93
CA GLU A 166 1.77 -15.17 13.07
C GLU A 166 1.09 -15.29 14.42
N LEU A 167 -0.14 -15.78 14.40
CA LEU A 167 -0.90 -16.00 15.61
C LEU A 167 -0.27 -17.17 16.38
N PRO A 168 0.02 -17.03 17.69
CA PRO A 168 0.55 -18.14 18.48
C PRO A 168 -0.36 -19.37 18.37
N THR A 169 0.21 -20.57 18.32
CA THR A 169 -0.56 -21.80 18.11
C THR A 169 -1.61 -22.03 19.20
N GLU A 170 -1.33 -21.60 20.42
CA GLU A 170 -2.28 -21.60 21.55
C GLU A 170 -3.47 -20.66 21.37
N CYS A 171 -3.36 -19.67 20.49
CA CYS A 171 -4.39 -18.68 20.16
C CYS A 171 -5.17 -19.02 18.90
N MET A 172 -4.69 -19.98 18.10
CA MET A 172 -5.40 -20.38 16.89
C MET A 172 -6.81 -20.82 17.23
N PRO A 173 -7.83 -20.27 16.56
CA PRO A 173 -9.20 -20.67 16.83
C PRO A 173 -9.33 -22.15 16.50
N ASP A 174 -9.94 -22.92 17.40
CA ASP A 174 -10.44 -24.23 16.99
C ASP A 174 -11.53 -24.04 15.93
N VAL A 175 -12.04 -25.14 15.36
CA VAL A 175 -13.02 -25.12 14.25
C VAL A 175 -14.30 -24.31 14.59
N GLN A 176 -14.48 -23.86 15.84
CA GLN A 176 -15.63 -23.10 16.32
C GLN A 176 -15.27 -21.85 17.14
N GLY A 177 -13.98 -21.58 17.39
CA GLY A 177 -13.51 -20.57 18.32
C GLY A 177 -13.44 -19.18 17.67
N GLN A 178 -13.93 -18.17 18.38
CA GLN A 178 -13.64 -16.78 18.03
C GLN A 178 -12.29 -16.40 18.65
N LEU A 179 -11.49 -15.62 17.93
CA LEU A 179 -10.29 -15.01 18.49
C LEU A 179 -10.69 -14.08 19.65
N SER A 180 -10.02 -14.21 20.79
CA SER A 180 -10.21 -13.35 21.95
C SER A 180 -8.90 -12.68 22.34
N CYS A 181 -9.02 -11.44 22.80
CA CYS A 181 -7.91 -10.68 23.38
C CYS A 181 -7.27 -11.33 24.62
N ASP A 182 -7.97 -12.26 25.27
CA ASP A 182 -7.41 -13.01 26.40
C ASP A 182 -6.15 -13.80 26.03
N CYS A 183 -6.05 -14.26 24.78
CA CYS A 183 -4.91 -15.07 24.37
C CYS A 183 -3.62 -14.27 24.19
N VAL A 184 -3.76 -13.01 23.79
CA VAL A 184 -2.65 -12.08 23.53
C VAL A 184 -2.40 -11.11 24.69
N ALA A 185 -3.05 -11.33 25.84
CA ALA A 185 -2.98 -10.44 27.00
C ALA A 185 -1.55 -10.26 27.57
N ASN A 186 -0.65 -11.20 27.32
CA ASN A 186 0.72 -11.17 27.82
C ASN A 186 1.67 -10.27 27.02
N ILE A 187 1.24 -9.74 25.86
CA ILE A 187 2.10 -8.95 24.96
C ILE A 187 2.27 -7.50 25.47
N GLY A 188 1.45 -7.07 26.44
CA GLY A 188 1.54 -5.70 26.99
C GLY A 188 1.02 -4.62 26.04
N CYS A 189 0.30 -5.02 25.00
CA CYS A 189 -0.34 -4.13 24.03
C CYS A 189 -1.85 -4.05 24.28
N THR A 190 -2.48 -3.00 23.77
CA THR A 190 -3.95 -2.88 23.80
C THR A 190 -4.51 -3.73 22.66
N CYS A 191 -5.33 -4.72 22.99
CA CYS A 191 -5.95 -5.58 21.99
C CYS A 191 -7.35 -5.09 21.61
N LEU A 192 -7.67 -5.21 20.32
CA LEU A 192 -8.97 -4.94 19.71
C LEU A 192 -9.38 -6.12 18.83
N VAL A 193 -10.61 -6.61 19.02
CA VAL A 193 -11.25 -7.55 18.07
C VAL A 193 -11.91 -6.74 16.97
N LEU A 194 -11.50 -6.97 15.72
CA LEU A 194 -12.04 -6.30 14.55
C LEU A 194 -13.42 -6.89 14.17
N PRO A 195 -14.27 -6.16 13.40
CA PRO A 195 -15.61 -6.62 13.05
C PRO A 195 -15.67 -7.93 12.25
N ASP A 196 -14.57 -8.27 11.57
CA ASP A 196 -14.37 -9.49 10.80
C ASP A 196 -13.84 -10.67 11.64
N GLY A 197 -13.61 -10.46 12.93
CA GLY A 197 -13.14 -11.48 13.88
C GLY A 197 -11.61 -11.57 14.00
N ASN A 198 -10.84 -10.74 13.29
CA ASN A 198 -9.38 -10.68 13.44
C ASN A 198 -8.96 -9.88 14.68
N LEU A 199 -7.68 -9.99 15.05
CA LEU A 199 -7.09 -9.24 16.16
C LEU A 199 -6.15 -8.15 15.66
N ALA A 200 -6.27 -6.97 16.27
CA ALA A 200 -5.32 -5.88 16.15
C ALA A 200 -4.76 -5.53 17.54
N LEU A 201 -3.45 -5.35 17.63
CA LEU A 201 -2.73 -4.93 18.83
C LEU A 201 -2.14 -3.55 18.60
N THR A 202 -2.47 -2.60 19.47
CA THR A 202 -1.76 -1.31 19.54
C THR A 202 -0.74 -1.36 20.66
N CYS A 203 0.53 -1.34 20.29
CA CYS A 203 1.67 -1.35 21.20
C CYS A 203 2.23 0.08 21.31
N ASN A 204 2.54 0.52 22.53
CA ASN A 204 3.22 1.80 22.74
C ASN A 204 4.72 1.53 22.88
N ASN A 205 5.50 2.03 21.93
CA ASN A 205 6.95 1.97 21.92
C ASN A 205 7.49 3.36 22.35
N PRO A 206 7.86 3.53 23.64
CA PRO A 206 8.18 4.83 24.23
C PRO A 206 9.49 5.46 23.73
#